data_AF-A0A314KXX3-F1
#
_entry.id   AF-A0A314KXX3-F1
#
_cell.length_a   1.000
_cell.length_b   1.000
_cell.length_c   1.000
_cell.angle_alpha   90.00
_cell.angle_beta   90.00
_cell.angle_gamma   90.00
#
_symmetry.space_group_name_H-M   'P 1'
#
loop_
_entity.id
_entity.type
_entity.pdbx_description
1 polymer ?
#
loop_
_entity_poly.entity_id
_entity_poly.type
_entity_poly.pdbx_seq_one_letter_code
_entity_poly.pdbx_strand_id
1 'polypeptide(L)'
;MYRPSFALIYNGRFNSAIDTAKTQNKWLLVNMQSMQEFTSHMLNRDTWANDYVARIIKKNFIFWQVNDDTEEGQKVCTYYKLNSLPVILVIDPITGQKMHFWNRMVQPENLLEDITSFIDLSPSEYHANLLNNRSRKNPRDEIKEDEVIQQSNEIKEEVMKIYYPPLPEEPKGDKNLICRVAIRLPDGRRILRNFLKIDSIKLLWSCCCVEFEEAETRPFRFRQVIPGKVKFLEYDSNLNFDH
;
A
#
# COMPACT_ATOMS: atom_id res chain seq x y z
N MET A 1 -5.21 14.93 28.63
CA MET A 1 -5.63 14.55 27.26
C MET A 1 -4.50 14.96 26.33
N TYR A 2 -3.64 14.01 25.92
CA TYR A 2 -2.47 14.29 25.08
C TYR A 2 -2.95 14.41 23.63
N ARG A 3 -2.94 15.64 23.09
CA ARG A 3 -3.18 15.90 21.67
C ARG A 3 -1.82 16.05 20.99
N PRO A 4 -1.62 15.52 19.76
CA PRO A 4 -0.48 15.89 18.95
C PRO A 4 -0.37 17.42 18.90
N SER A 5 0.84 17.98 18.86
CA SER A 5 0.96 19.43 18.76
C SER A 5 0.19 19.88 17.50
N PHE A 6 -0.77 20.79 17.65
CA PHE A 6 -1.55 21.34 16.53
C PHE A 6 -0.67 21.90 15.40
N ALA A 7 0.61 22.16 15.69
CA ALA A 7 1.60 22.61 14.73
C ALA A 7 2.13 21.53 13.78
N LEU A 8 1.79 20.25 13.99
CA LEU A 8 2.16 19.15 13.11
C LEU A 8 1.16 18.98 11.96
N ILE A 9 -0.13 19.18 12.24
CA ILE A 9 -1.23 18.82 11.35
C ILE A 9 -1.44 19.90 10.29
N TYR A 10 -1.47 19.49 9.03
CA TYR A 10 -1.93 20.31 7.93
C TYR A 10 -3.43 20.58 8.06
N ASN A 11 -3.79 21.86 8.10
CA ASN A 11 -5.18 22.30 8.21
C ASN A 11 -5.79 22.46 6.81
N GLY A 12 -6.66 21.53 6.42
CA GLY A 12 -7.35 21.57 5.14
C GLY A 12 -8.01 20.24 4.79
N ARG A 13 -8.66 20.18 3.62
CA ARG A 13 -9.24 18.95 3.07
C ARG A 13 -8.17 18.03 2.49
N PHE A 14 -8.52 16.77 2.22
CA PHE A 14 -7.58 15.79 1.70
C PHE A 14 -6.92 16.23 0.38
N ASN A 15 -7.72 16.72 -0.58
CA ASN A 15 -7.19 17.20 -1.87
C ASN A 15 -6.23 18.38 -1.71
N SER A 16 -6.52 19.31 -0.80
CA SER A 16 -5.62 20.44 -0.51
C SER A 16 -4.29 19.98 0.09
N ALA A 17 -4.32 18.93 0.92
CA ALA A 17 -3.11 18.31 1.46
C ALA A 17 -2.28 17.64 0.35
N ILE A 18 -2.93 16.94 -0.60
CA ILE A 18 -2.28 16.36 -1.79
C ILE A 18 -1.64 17.48 -2.63
N ASP A 19 -2.36 18.54 -2.96
CA ASP A 19 -1.83 19.64 -3.78
C ASP A 19 -0.67 20.37 -3.09
N THR A 20 -0.75 20.53 -1.77
CA THR A 20 0.36 21.08 -0.98
C THR A 20 1.57 20.16 -1.00
N ALA A 21 1.37 18.85 -0.88
CA ALA A 21 2.42 17.84 -0.94
C ALA A 21 3.10 17.80 -2.31
N LYS A 22 2.32 17.89 -3.40
CA LYS A 22 2.83 18.06 -4.78
C LYS A 22 3.68 19.33 -4.88
N THR A 23 3.14 20.47 -4.45
CA THR A 23 3.80 21.79 -4.57
C THR A 23 5.10 21.86 -3.78
N GLN A 24 5.13 21.26 -2.58
CA GLN A 24 6.34 21.24 -1.74
C GLN A 24 7.29 20.08 -2.07
N ASN A 25 6.94 19.23 -3.04
CA ASN A 25 7.66 18.00 -3.38
C ASN A 25 7.98 17.14 -2.13
N LYS A 26 6.95 16.91 -1.30
CA LYS A 26 7.02 16.10 -0.08
C LYS A 26 6.01 14.98 -0.13
N TRP A 27 6.32 13.84 0.49
CA TRP A 27 5.35 12.78 0.68
C TRP A 27 4.20 13.23 1.59
N LEU A 28 3.00 12.72 1.35
CA LEU A 28 1.84 12.94 2.22
C LEU A 28 1.76 11.80 3.24
N LEU A 29 1.81 12.13 4.53
CA LEU A 29 1.63 11.19 5.63
C LEU A 29 0.22 11.38 6.20
N VAL A 30 -0.65 10.39 6.01
CA VAL A 30 -2.03 10.40 6.51
C VAL A 30 -2.15 9.59 7.78
N ASN A 31 -2.73 10.18 8.83
CA ASN A 31 -3.08 9.51 10.08
C ASN A 31 -4.60 9.40 10.20
N MET A 32 -5.15 8.21 9.90
CA MET A 32 -6.56 7.89 10.04
C MET A 32 -6.83 7.35 11.44
N GLN A 33 -7.69 8.02 12.20
CA GLN A 33 -8.00 7.67 13.59
C GLN A 33 -9.47 7.30 13.77
N SER A 34 -9.75 6.59 14.86
CA SER A 34 -11.11 6.41 15.36
C SER A 34 -11.18 6.71 16.84
N MET A 35 -12.22 7.44 17.25
CA MET A 35 -12.49 7.73 18.66
C MET A 35 -12.94 6.50 19.45
N GLN A 36 -13.30 5.42 18.76
CA GLN A 36 -13.76 4.17 19.38
C GLN A 36 -12.58 3.21 19.65
N GLU A 37 -11.40 3.48 19.07
CA GLU A 37 -10.24 2.60 19.12
C GLU A 37 -9.19 3.09 20.13
N PHE A 38 -8.91 2.28 21.15
CA PHE A 38 -7.91 2.61 22.17
C PHE A 38 -6.50 2.78 21.58
N THR A 39 -6.17 2.03 20.54
CA THR A 39 -4.90 2.11 19.81
C THR A 39 -4.70 3.49 19.14
N SER A 40 -5.76 4.20 18.76
CA SER A 40 -5.69 5.60 18.29
C SER A 40 -5.19 6.52 19.40
N HIS A 41 -5.64 6.32 20.63
CA HIS A 41 -5.18 7.10 21.78
C HIS A 41 -3.72 6.77 22.14
N MET A 42 -3.31 5.51 22.01
CA MET A 42 -1.91 5.11 22.19
C MET A 42 -0.98 5.79 21.17
N LEU A 43 -1.35 5.81 19.89
CA LEU A 43 -0.59 6.55 18.87
C LEU A 43 -0.43 8.03 19.23
N ASN A 44 -1.51 8.68 19.69
CA ASN A 44 -1.47 10.08 20.10
C ASN A 44 -0.53 10.33 21.30
N ARG A 45 -0.53 9.42 22.28
CA ARG A 45 0.26 9.54 23.51
C ARG A 45 1.72 9.17 23.34
N ASP A 46 2.00 8.12 22.58
CA ASP A 46 3.33 7.48 22.54
C ASP A 46 4.09 7.91 21.28
N THR A 47 3.42 7.94 20.12
CA THR A 47 4.07 8.20 18.81
C THR A 47 4.04 9.68 18.45
N TRP A 48 2.86 10.30 18.44
CA TRP A 48 2.68 11.68 17.97
C TRP A 48 3.06 12.74 19.00
N ALA A 49 3.10 12.37 20.29
CA ALA A 49 3.61 13.25 21.35
C ALA A 49 5.15 13.23 21.45
N ASN A 50 5.84 12.33 20.74
CA ASN A 50 7.29 12.31 20.71
C ASN A 50 7.82 13.50 19.87
N ASP A 51 8.52 14.44 20.51
CA ASP A 51 9.02 15.66 19.87
C ASP A 51 10.00 15.38 18.72
N TYR A 52 10.77 14.29 18.80
CA TYR A 52 11.69 13.91 17.74
C TYR A 52 10.91 13.45 16.50
N VAL A 53 9.91 12.57 16.68
CA VAL A 53 9.01 12.12 15.61
C VAL A 53 8.29 13.32 14.98
N ALA A 54 7.66 14.17 15.80
CA ALA A 54 6.93 15.34 15.32
C ALA A 54 7.82 16.29 14.49
N ARG A 55 9.07 16.51 14.93
CA ARG A 55 10.04 17.35 14.22
C ARG A 55 10.44 16.76 12.86
N ILE A 56 10.71 15.46 12.81
CA ILE A 56 11.08 14.78 11.56
C ILE A 56 9.91 14.79 10.56
N ILE A 57 8.70 14.49 11.02
CA ILE A 57 7.51 14.51 10.17
C ILE A 57 7.23 15.91 9.64
N LYS A 58 7.22 16.93 10.52
CA LYS A 58 6.98 18.32 10.12
C LYS A 58 8.00 18.83 9.09
N LYS A 59 9.25 18.38 9.19
CA LYS A 59 10.31 18.76 8.26
C LYS A 59 10.11 18.13 6.87
N ASN A 60 9.83 16.84 6.82
CA ASN A 60 9.95 16.05 5.58
C ASN A 60 8.62 15.68 4.91
N PHE A 61 7.51 15.72 5.64
CA PHE A 61 6.19 15.29 5.15
C PHE A 61 5.17 16.43 5.24
N ILE A 62 4.10 16.31 4.44
CA ILE A 62 2.83 16.94 4.76
C ILE A 62 2.06 15.96 5.64
N PHE A 63 1.76 16.31 6.88
CA PHE A 63 1.02 15.45 7.79
C PHE A 63 -0.45 15.82 7.83
N TRP A 64 -1.34 14.92 7.42
CA TRP A 64 -2.77 15.14 7.44
C TRP A 64 -3.44 14.11 8.35
N GLN A 65 -4.31 14.58 9.24
CA GLN A 65 -4.99 13.71 10.20
C GLN A 65 -6.50 13.90 10.08
N VAL A 66 -7.22 12.78 10.15
CA VAL A 66 -8.67 12.76 10.05
C VAL A 66 -9.26 11.61 10.88
N ASN A 67 -10.49 11.77 11.33
CA ASN A 67 -11.24 10.70 11.97
C ASN A 67 -12.17 10.00 10.98
N ASP A 68 -12.40 8.71 11.21
CA ASP A 68 -13.27 7.83 10.43
C ASP A 68 -14.75 8.23 10.41
N ASP A 69 -15.21 8.95 11.43
CA ASP A 69 -16.58 9.45 11.54
C ASP A 69 -16.85 10.69 10.67
N THR A 70 -15.83 11.26 10.04
CA THR A 70 -15.97 12.41 9.13
C THR A 70 -16.20 11.96 7.67
N GLU A 71 -16.83 12.81 6.86
CA GLU A 71 -17.05 12.53 5.43
C GLU A 71 -15.73 12.28 4.67
N GLU A 72 -14.71 13.09 4.94
CA GLU A 72 -13.38 12.92 4.33
C GLU A 72 -12.71 11.63 4.82
N GLY A 73 -12.85 11.30 6.11
CA GLY A 73 -12.36 10.05 6.69
C GLY A 73 -12.95 8.82 6.03
N GLN A 74 -14.28 8.80 5.87
CA GLN A 74 -14.99 7.72 5.18
C GLN A 74 -14.53 7.55 3.73
N LYS A 75 -14.40 8.65 2.98
CA LYS A 75 -13.88 8.61 1.60
C LYS A 75 -12.50 7.98 1.52
N VAL A 76 -11.57 8.39 2.40
CA VAL A 76 -10.20 7.85 2.46
C VAL A 76 -10.21 6.37 2.88
N CYS A 77 -11.03 5.98 3.86
CA CYS A 77 -11.22 4.60 4.26
C CYS A 77 -11.72 3.73 3.10
N THR A 78 -12.72 4.20 2.35
CA THR A 78 -13.24 3.51 1.17
C THR A 78 -12.19 3.42 0.06
N TYR A 79 -11.54 4.54 -0.27
CA TYR A 79 -10.56 4.63 -1.35
C TYR A 79 -9.36 3.70 -1.12
N TYR A 80 -8.77 3.75 0.08
CA TYR A 80 -7.60 2.93 0.43
C TYR A 80 -7.95 1.57 1.05
N LYS A 81 -9.25 1.22 1.12
CA LYS A 81 -9.77 -0.05 1.66
C LYS A 81 -9.28 -0.34 3.10
N LEU A 82 -9.42 0.66 3.97
CA LEU A 82 -9.01 0.59 5.37
C LEU A 82 -10.04 -0.19 6.19
N ASN A 83 -9.71 -1.44 6.57
CA ASN A 83 -10.63 -2.35 7.26
C ASN A 83 -10.45 -2.39 8.79
N SER A 84 -9.45 -1.69 9.31
CA SER A 84 -9.17 -1.58 10.74
C SER A 84 -8.52 -0.23 11.01
N LEU A 85 -8.65 0.27 12.23
CA LEU A 85 -8.14 1.57 12.64
C LEU A 85 -7.36 1.47 13.96
N PRO A 86 -6.47 2.43 14.24
CA PRO A 86 -5.98 3.50 13.36
C PRO A 86 -5.11 2.95 12.21
N VAL A 87 -4.91 3.76 11.17
CA VAL A 87 -3.97 3.46 10.07
C VAL A 87 -3.16 4.70 9.73
N ILE A 88 -1.87 4.49 9.49
CA ILE A 88 -0.96 5.52 8.98
C ILE A 88 -0.61 5.17 7.54
N LEU A 89 -0.68 6.11 6.60
CA LEU A 89 -0.37 5.91 5.18
C LEU A 89 0.72 6.88 4.74
N VAL A 90 1.69 6.39 3.98
CA VAL A 90 2.52 7.24 3.11
C VAL A 90 1.87 7.23 1.73
N ILE A 91 1.55 8.40 1.19
CA ILE A 91 0.90 8.58 -0.10
C ILE A 91 1.83 9.36 -1.01
N ASP A 92 1.99 8.86 -2.23
CA ASP A 92 2.59 9.59 -3.33
C ASP A 92 1.63 10.71 -3.76
N PRO A 93 1.99 11.98 -3.56
CA PRO A 93 1.10 13.06 -3.94
C PRO A 93 0.90 13.14 -5.46
N ILE A 94 1.85 12.67 -6.29
CA ILE A 94 1.79 12.77 -7.75
C ILE A 94 0.75 11.79 -8.31
N THR A 95 0.84 10.53 -7.89
CA THR A 95 -0.01 9.44 -8.42
C THR A 95 -1.22 9.10 -7.55
N GLY A 96 -1.24 9.55 -6.29
CA GLY A 96 -2.25 9.15 -5.30
C GLY A 96 -2.06 7.74 -4.73
N GLN A 97 -0.97 7.04 -5.08
CA GLN A 97 -0.70 5.68 -4.63
C GLN A 97 -0.31 5.63 -3.15
N LYS A 98 -0.77 4.58 -2.47
CA LYS A 98 -0.30 4.22 -1.12
C LYS A 98 1.07 3.55 -1.24
N MET A 99 2.12 4.25 -0.80
CA MET A 99 3.51 3.80 -0.86
C MET A 99 3.89 2.91 0.32
N HIS A 100 3.34 3.21 1.50
CA HIS A 100 3.55 2.43 2.71
C HIS A 100 2.35 2.59 3.64
N PHE A 101 2.17 1.66 4.57
CA PHE A 101 1.20 1.84 5.65
C PHE A 101 1.55 1.05 6.91
N TRP A 102 1.06 1.55 8.03
CA TRP A 102 1.08 0.87 9.33
C TRP A 102 -0.35 0.68 9.80
N ASN A 103 -0.67 -0.53 10.22
CA ASN A 103 -1.95 -0.86 10.81
C ASN A 103 -1.85 -0.82 12.33
N ARG A 104 -2.85 -0.26 13.00
CA ARG A 104 -2.91 -0.08 14.45
C ARG A 104 -1.76 0.81 14.96
N MET A 105 -1.15 0.42 16.07
CA MET A 105 -0.16 1.20 16.77
C MET A 105 1.25 0.93 16.21
N VAL A 106 2.03 1.98 16.02
CA VAL A 106 3.45 1.93 15.66
C VAL A 106 4.24 2.71 16.68
N GLN A 107 5.32 2.13 17.20
CA GLN A 107 6.20 2.80 18.16
C GLN A 107 7.05 3.88 17.46
N PRO A 108 7.47 4.93 18.18
CA PRO A 108 8.30 6.01 17.61
C PRO A 108 9.51 5.53 16.81
N GLU A 109 10.27 4.59 17.37
CA GLU A 109 11.54 4.11 16.80
C GLU A 109 11.31 3.37 15.48
N ASN A 110 10.33 2.47 15.46
CA ASN A 110 9.93 1.72 14.27
C ASN A 110 9.43 2.66 13.17
N LEU A 111 8.60 3.65 13.52
CA LEU A 111 8.11 4.62 12.55
C LEU A 111 9.28 5.38 11.92
N LEU A 112 10.24 5.82 12.72
CA LEU A 112 11.40 6.57 12.24
C LEU A 112 12.29 5.74 11.32
N GLU A 113 12.55 4.49 11.68
CA GLU A 113 13.32 3.56 10.86
C GLU A 113 12.67 3.39 9.48
N ASP A 114 11.39 3.06 9.45
CA ASP A 114 10.65 2.78 8.22
C ASP A 114 10.52 4.01 7.30
N ILE A 115 10.32 5.21 7.87
CA ILE A 115 10.15 6.43 7.08
C ILE A 115 11.45 6.96 6.47
N THR A 116 12.62 6.44 6.87
CA THR A 116 13.95 6.91 6.40
C THR A 116 14.04 6.89 4.88
N SER A 117 13.53 5.84 4.23
CA SER A 117 13.51 5.71 2.76
C SER A 117 12.75 6.83 2.04
N PHE A 118 11.74 7.42 2.69
CA PHE A 118 10.94 8.53 2.18
C PHE A 118 11.53 9.90 2.53
N ILE A 119 12.52 9.95 3.43
CA ILE A 119 13.29 11.16 3.73
C ILE A 119 14.43 11.29 2.71
N ASP A 120 15.04 10.18 2.31
CA ASP A 120 16.19 10.15 1.40
C ASP A 120 15.84 10.48 -0.05
N LEU A 121 14.59 10.25 -0.46
CA LEU A 121 14.11 10.51 -1.82
C LEU A 121 12.78 11.26 -1.78
N SER A 122 12.72 12.42 -2.44
CA SER A 122 11.46 13.12 -2.67
C SER A 122 10.58 12.40 -3.71
N PRO A 123 9.27 12.68 -3.78
CA PRO A 123 8.38 12.09 -4.79
C PRO A 123 8.93 12.26 -6.22
N SER A 124 9.36 13.47 -6.59
CA SER A 124 9.88 13.72 -7.93
C SER A 124 11.16 12.94 -8.25
N GLU A 125 12.08 12.82 -7.28
CA GLU A 125 13.33 12.05 -7.44
C GLU A 125 13.05 10.55 -7.53
N TYR A 126 12.09 10.05 -6.75
CA TYR A 126 11.61 8.67 -6.83
C TYR A 126 11.13 8.34 -8.25
N HIS A 127 10.30 9.22 -8.84
CA HIS A 127 9.82 9.05 -10.22
C HIS A 127 10.92 9.20 -11.26
N ALA A 128 11.84 10.15 -11.10
CA ALA A 128 13.00 10.30 -11.99
C ALA A 128 13.90 9.05 -11.99
N ASN A 129 14.11 8.45 -10.82
CA ASN A 129 14.88 7.21 -10.68
C ASN A 129 14.17 6.01 -11.34
N LEU A 130 12.84 5.93 -11.26
CA LEU A 130 12.08 4.91 -11.98
C LEU A 130 12.25 5.04 -13.49
N LEU A 131 12.24 6.26 -14.04
CA LEU A 131 12.47 6.52 -15.47
C LEU A 131 13.90 6.18 -15.89
N ASN A 132 14.89 6.58 -15.10
CA ASN A 132 16.30 6.32 -15.40
C ASN A 132 16.64 4.82 -15.32
N ASN A 133 16.01 4.08 -14.41
CA ASN A 133 16.18 2.62 -14.31
C ASN A 133 15.51 1.87 -15.48
N ARG A 134 14.49 2.46 -16.13
CA ARG A 134 13.92 1.92 -17.38
C ARG A 134 14.88 2.12 -18.56
N SER A 135 15.58 3.25 -18.62
CA SER A 135 16.55 3.55 -19.69
C SER A 135 17.84 2.70 -19.65
N ARG A 136 18.12 2.00 -18.54
CA ARG A 136 19.28 1.10 -18.40
C ARG A 136 18.98 -0.36 -18.74
N LYS A 137 17.74 -0.71 -19.10
CA LYS A 137 17.42 -2.04 -19.62
C LYS A 137 17.71 -2.10 -21.12
N ASN A 138 18.43 -3.14 -21.55
CA ASN A 138 18.85 -3.38 -22.93
C ASN A 138 17.68 -3.28 -23.93
N PRO A 139 17.90 -2.72 -25.14
CA PRO A 139 16.86 -2.43 -26.13
C PRO A 139 16.42 -3.68 -26.92
N ARG A 140 15.83 -4.68 -26.26
CA ARG A 140 15.29 -5.86 -26.98
C ARG A 140 13.83 -6.20 -26.76
N ASP A 141 13.09 -5.43 -25.96
CA ASP A 141 11.64 -5.59 -25.87
C ASP A 141 10.97 -4.22 -26.13
N GLU A 142 10.98 -3.80 -27.40
CA GLU A 142 10.12 -2.71 -27.87
C GLU A 142 8.74 -3.29 -28.23
N ILE A 143 7.76 -3.09 -27.35
CA ILE A 143 6.35 -3.01 -27.76
C ILE A 143 5.95 -1.55 -27.66
N LYS A 144 5.48 -1.02 -28.80
CA LYS A 144 5.18 0.38 -29.06
C LYS A 144 4.02 0.86 -28.18
N GLU A 145 4.28 1.85 -27.32
CA GLU A 145 3.25 2.63 -26.62
C GLU A 145 3.30 4.09 -27.09
N ASP A 146 2.94 4.31 -28.36
CA ASP A 146 2.60 5.63 -28.88
C ASP A 146 1.09 5.81 -28.81
N GLU A 147 0.54 6.17 -27.64
CA GLU A 147 -0.82 6.72 -27.52
C GLU A 147 -1.14 7.33 -26.12
N VAL A 148 -0.18 7.94 -25.42
CA VAL A 148 -0.43 8.63 -24.12
C VAL A 148 -0.06 10.11 -24.16
N ILE A 149 -0.49 10.83 -25.21
CA ILE A 149 -0.55 12.29 -25.15
C ILE A 149 -1.79 12.75 -25.91
N GLN A 150 -2.94 12.75 -25.22
CA GLN A 150 -4.03 13.73 -25.36
C GLN A 150 -5.28 13.18 -24.67
N GLN A 151 -5.56 13.65 -23.46
CA GLN A 151 -6.88 14.13 -23.02
C GLN A 151 -6.85 14.44 -21.53
N SER A 152 -6.32 15.62 -21.22
CA SER A 152 -6.83 16.42 -20.12
C SER A 152 -8.34 16.63 -20.32
N ASN A 153 -9.10 16.40 -19.24
CA ASN A 153 -10.54 16.67 -19.06
C ASN A 153 -11.48 15.56 -19.54
N GLU A 154 -11.82 14.63 -18.64
CA GLU A 154 -13.21 14.31 -18.27
C GLU A 154 -13.22 13.26 -17.15
N ILE A 155 -13.91 13.58 -16.06
CA ILE A 155 -14.13 12.68 -14.92
C ILE A 155 -14.98 11.50 -15.40
N LYS A 156 -14.42 10.28 -15.42
CA LYS A 156 -15.17 9.03 -15.45
C LYS A 156 -14.60 8.08 -14.41
N GLU A 157 -15.50 7.43 -13.69
CA GLU A 157 -15.24 6.44 -12.65
C GLU A 157 -14.35 5.30 -13.17
N GLU A 158 -13.04 5.44 -13.02
CA GLU A 158 -12.14 4.30 -13.18
C GLU A 158 -12.14 3.50 -11.88
N VAL A 159 -12.68 2.28 -11.96
CA VAL A 159 -12.50 1.26 -10.93
C VAL A 159 -11.00 1.03 -10.76
N MET A 160 -10.44 1.58 -9.68
CA MET A 160 -9.02 1.51 -9.36
C MET A 160 -8.52 0.06 -9.42
N LYS A 161 -7.67 -0.24 -10.40
CA LYS A 161 -7.00 -1.54 -10.53
C LYS A 161 -6.15 -1.81 -9.29
N ILE A 162 -6.37 -2.95 -8.65
CA ILE A 162 -5.57 -3.40 -7.51
C ILE A 162 -4.22 -3.88 -8.06
N TYR A 163 -3.13 -3.25 -7.62
CA TYR A 163 -1.78 -3.59 -8.07
C TYR A 163 -1.15 -4.65 -7.14
N TYR A 164 -0.89 -5.83 -7.69
CA TYR A 164 -0.13 -6.92 -7.07
C TYR A 164 1.25 -7.02 -7.73
N PRO A 165 2.28 -7.58 -7.05
CA PRO A 165 3.59 -7.75 -7.66
C PRO A 165 3.49 -8.55 -8.98
N PRO A 166 4.37 -8.29 -9.97
CA PRO A 166 4.37 -9.06 -11.20
C PRO A 166 4.58 -10.53 -10.89
N LEU A 167 3.70 -11.38 -11.42
CA LEU A 167 3.81 -12.82 -11.24
C LEU A 167 4.99 -13.34 -12.08
N PRO A 168 6.06 -13.88 -11.47
CA PRO A 168 7.19 -14.42 -12.23
C PRO A 168 6.76 -15.64 -13.03
N GLU A 169 7.53 -16.01 -14.07
CA GLU A 169 7.31 -17.25 -14.79
C GLU A 169 7.25 -18.46 -13.85
N GLU A 170 6.41 -19.44 -14.18
CA GLU A 170 6.25 -20.61 -13.32
C GLU A 170 7.58 -21.39 -13.23
N PRO A 171 8.14 -21.58 -12.02
CA PRO A 171 9.41 -22.24 -11.83
C PRO A 171 9.36 -23.69 -12.32
N LYS A 172 10.36 -24.05 -13.13
CA LYS A 172 10.62 -25.39 -13.65
C LYS A 172 11.96 -25.84 -13.05
N GLY A 173 11.96 -26.87 -12.20
CA GLY A 173 13.19 -27.25 -11.50
C GLY A 173 12.99 -28.29 -10.40
N ASP A 174 13.93 -28.32 -9.45
CA ASP A 174 13.97 -29.29 -8.36
C ASP A 174 12.69 -29.23 -7.50
N LYS A 175 12.03 -30.39 -7.34
CA LYS A 175 10.83 -30.55 -6.50
C LYS A 175 11.08 -30.18 -5.04
N ASN A 176 12.33 -30.22 -4.56
CA ASN A 176 12.67 -29.85 -3.18
C ASN A 176 12.54 -28.35 -2.91
N LEU A 177 12.71 -27.51 -3.94
CA LEU A 177 12.68 -26.05 -3.88
C LEU A 177 11.32 -25.46 -4.27
N ILE A 178 10.43 -26.29 -4.81
CA ILE A 178 9.14 -25.87 -5.38
C ILE A 178 7.99 -26.31 -4.48
N CYS A 179 7.01 -25.43 -4.30
CA CYS A 179 5.72 -25.71 -3.70
C CYS A 179 4.63 -25.60 -4.77
N ARG A 180 3.88 -26.67 -5.02
CA ARG A 180 2.74 -26.64 -5.93
C ARG A 180 1.48 -26.27 -5.16
N VAL A 181 0.86 -25.15 -5.53
CA VAL A 181 -0.37 -24.66 -4.90
C VAL A 181 -1.54 -24.86 -5.85
N ALA A 182 -2.65 -25.35 -5.30
CA ALA A 182 -3.93 -25.44 -5.99
C ALA A 182 -4.88 -24.37 -5.42
N ILE A 183 -5.26 -23.40 -6.25
CA ILE A 183 -6.19 -22.32 -5.92
C ILE A 183 -7.56 -22.67 -6.51
N ARG A 184 -8.61 -22.65 -5.70
CA ARG A 184 -9.99 -22.77 -6.16
C ARG A 184 -10.60 -21.38 -6.31
N LEU A 185 -11.08 -21.07 -7.51
CA LEU A 185 -11.75 -19.82 -7.83
C LEU A 185 -13.26 -19.88 -7.50
N PRO A 186 -13.94 -18.71 -7.38
CA PRO A 186 -15.39 -18.65 -7.12
C PRO A 186 -16.26 -19.31 -8.19
N ASP A 187 -15.81 -19.29 -9.44
CA ASP A 187 -16.47 -19.96 -10.59
C ASP A 187 -16.29 -21.48 -10.60
N GLY A 188 -15.60 -22.04 -9.60
CA GLY A 188 -15.35 -23.48 -9.46
C GLY A 188 -14.09 -23.97 -10.18
N ARG A 189 -13.43 -23.14 -11.00
CA ARG A 189 -12.15 -23.48 -11.64
C ARG A 189 -11.06 -23.68 -10.60
N ARG A 190 -10.03 -24.44 -10.99
CA ARG A 190 -8.84 -24.67 -10.17
C ARG A 190 -7.60 -24.27 -10.96
N ILE A 191 -6.84 -23.32 -10.41
CA ILE A 191 -5.52 -22.95 -10.92
C ILE A 191 -4.50 -23.80 -10.16
N LEU A 192 -3.63 -24.49 -10.89
CA LEU A 192 -2.47 -25.15 -10.31
C LEU A 192 -1.23 -24.43 -10.80
N ARG A 193 -0.40 -23.97 -9.86
CA ARG A 193 0.85 -23.30 -10.18
C ARG A 193 1.93 -23.70 -9.19
N ASN A 194 3.13 -23.92 -9.70
CA ASN A 194 4.34 -24.04 -8.91
C ASN A 194 4.82 -22.65 -8.45
N PHE A 195 5.31 -22.56 -7.23
CA PHE A 195 6.01 -21.40 -6.67
C PHE A 195 7.32 -21.87 -6.06
N LEU A 196 8.34 -21.01 -5.97
CA LEU A 196 9.50 -21.35 -5.15
C LEU A 196 9.09 -21.29 -3.67
N LYS A 197 9.62 -22.19 -2.84
CA LYS A 197 9.33 -22.20 -1.40
C LYS A 197 9.69 -20.88 -0.72
N ILE A 198 10.72 -20.21 -1.22
CA ILE A 198 11.20 -18.92 -0.74
C ILE A 198 10.35 -17.74 -1.23
N ASP A 199 9.48 -17.94 -2.22
CA ASP A 199 8.63 -16.88 -2.75
C ASP A 199 7.63 -16.41 -1.70
N SER A 200 7.31 -15.12 -1.73
CA SER A 200 6.26 -14.56 -0.87
C SER A 200 4.88 -15.09 -1.27
N ILE A 201 4.05 -15.41 -0.28
CA ILE A 201 2.66 -15.85 -0.55
C ILE A 201 1.80 -14.75 -1.22
N LYS A 202 2.28 -13.51 -1.27
CA LYS A 202 1.67 -12.39 -2.04
C LYS A 202 1.45 -12.75 -3.51
N LEU A 203 2.27 -13.65 -4.06
CA LEU A 203 2.13 -14.12 -5.44
C LEU A 203 0.83 -14.89 -5.70
N LEU A 204 0.13 -15.38 -4.66
CA LEU A 204 -1.20 -15.96 -4.80
C LEU A 204 -2.22 -14.96 -5.34
N TRP A 205 -2.19 -13.72 -4.85
CA TRP A 205 -3.10 -12.67 -5.32
C TRP A 205 -2.79 -12.27 -6.76
N SER A 206 -1.51 -12.16 -7.08
CA SER A 206 -1.02 -11.90 -8.44
C SER A 206 -1.50 -12.98 -9.42
N CYS A 207 -1.41 -14.26 -9.01
CA CYS A 207 -1.90 -15.40 -9.79
C CYS A 207 -3.40 -15.35 -10.05
N CYS A 208 -4.20 -14.91 -9.08
CA CYS A 208 -5.64 -14.78 -9.27
C CYS A 208 -6.02 -13.63 -10.19
N CYS A 209 -5.31 -12.50 -10.15
CA CYS A 209 -5.63 -11.37 -11.05
C CYS A 209 -5.42 -11.69 -12.52
N VAL A 210 -4.40 -12.49 -12.85
CA VAL A 210 -4.16 -12.93 -14.23
C VAL A 210 -5.28 -13.84 -14.75
N GLU A 211 -5.87 -14.66 -13.87
CA GLU A 211 -6.78 -15.75 -14.24
C GLU A 211 -8.27 -15.43 -13.98
N PHE A 212 -8.54 -14.32 -13.28
CA PHE A 212 -9.87 -13.93 -12.81
C PHE A 212 -10.01 -12.40 -12.83
N GLU A 213 -10.63 -11.85 -13.88
CA GLU A 213 -10.77 -10.39 -14.11
C GLU A 213 -11.39 -9.65 -12.91
N GLU A 214 -12.33 -10.29 -12.20
CA GLU A 214 -12.97 -9.71 -11.01
C GLU A 214 -11.98 -9.54 -9.84
N ALA A 215 -10.88 -10.31 -9.80
CA ALA A 215 -9.80 -10.13 -8.82
C ALA A 215 -8.97 -8.85 -9.07
N GLU A 216 -8.98 -8.30 -10.29
CA GLU A 216 -8.31 -7.02 -10.58
C GLU A 216 -9.04 -5.83 -9.97
N THR A 217 -10.36 -5.94 -9.82
CA THR A 217 -11.23 -4.83 -9.42
C THR A 217 -11.76 -4.97 -8.00
N ARG A 218 -11.86 -6.19 -7.47
CA ARG A 218 -12.42 -6.48 -6.14
C ARG A 218 -11.39 -7.15 -5.23
N PRO A 219 -11.22 -6.68 -3.98
CA PRO A 219 -10.34 -7.33 -3.02
C PRO A 219 -10.89 -8.71 -2.64
N PHE A 220 -10.01 -9.67 -2.45
CA PHE A 220 -10.35 -11.04 -2.05
C PHE A 220 -9.30 -11.58 -1.07
N ARG A 221 -9.68 -12.64 -0.35
CA ARG A 221 -8.83 -13.30 0.65
C ARG A 221 -8.76 -14.79 0.39
N PHE A 222 -7.62 -15.38 0.70
CA PHE A 222 -7.48 -16.83 0.64
C PHE A 222 -7.88 -17.48 1.95
N ARG A 223 -8.55 -18.62 1.82
CA ARG A 223 -8.80 -19.55 2.92
C ARG A 223 -7.99 -20.81 2.65
N GLN A 224 -7.05 -21.10 3.54
CA GLN A 224 -6.36 -22.38 3.54
C GLN A 224 -7.25 -23.45 4.15
N VAL A 225 -7.51 -24.51 3.39
CA VAL A 225 -8.31 -25.65 3.85
C VAL A 225 -7.39 -26.60 4.61
N ILE A 226 -7.50 -26.61 5.94
CA ILE A 226 -6.79 -27.55 6.81
C ILE A 226 -7.84 -28.47 7.45
N PRO A 227 -7.65 -29.79 7.53
CA PRO A 227 -8.59 -30.67 8.21
C PRO A 227 -8.86 -30.18 9.65
N GLY A 228 -10.12 -29.86 9.95
CA GLY A 228 -10.57 -29.43 11.28
C GLY A 228 -10.23 -27.98 11.68
N LYS A 229 -9.55 -27.18 10.84
CA LYS A 229 -9.23 -25.78 11.13
C LYS A 229 -9.33 -24.89 9.88
N VAL A 230 -9.76 -23.65 10.06
CA VAL A 230 -9.79 -22.64 9.01
C VAL A 230 -8.71 -21.60 9.29
N LYS A 231 -7.75 -21.44 8.37
CA LYS A 231 -6.75 -20.37 8.41
C LYS A 231 -6.99 -19.44 7.22
N PHE A 232 -7.08 -18.14 7.49
CA PHE A 232 -7.11 -17.12 6.45
C PHE A 232 -5.67 -16.66 6.17
N LEU A 233 -5.35 -16.44 4.89
CA LEU A 233 -4.08 -15.84 4.51
C LEU A 233 -4.28 -14.34 4.32
N GLU A 234 -3.42 -13.56 4.96
CA GLU A 234 -3.39 -12.11 4.85
C GLU A 234 -2.33 -11.71 3.80
N TYR A 235 -2.69 -10.79 2.90
CA TYR A 235 -1.79 -10.35 1.84
C TYR A 235 -0.49 -9.77 2.40
N ASP A 236 -0.58 -8.99 3.47
CA ASP A 236 0.57 -8.32 4.07
C ASP A 236 1.41 -9.22 4.99
N SER A 237 1.15 -10.53 5.01
CA SER A 237 1.99 -11.45 5.78
C SER A 237 3.38 -11.62 5.14
N ASN A 238 4.41 -11.72 5.98
CA ASN A 238 5.79 -12.01 5.55
C ASN A 238 6.03 -13.51 5.36
N LEU A 239 4.97 -14.28 5.10
CA LEU A 239 5.06 -15.73 4.91
C LEU A 239 5.56 -16.06 3.50
N ASN A 240 6.17 -17.24 3.40
CA ASN A 240 6.58 -17.86 2.16
C ASN A 240 5.86 -19.20 1.99
N PHE A 241 6.17 -19.95 0.93
CA PHE A 241 5.50 -21.22 0.65
C PHE A 241 6.11 -22.42 1.41
N ASP A 242 7.12 -22.20 2.26
CA ASP A 242 7.69 -23.24 3.13
C ASP A 242 7.01 -23.29 4.51
N HIS A 243 6.39 -22.18 4.98
CA HIS A 243 5.81 -22.04 6.33
C HIS A 243 4.51 -21.23 6.41
#